data_AF-A0A2E5C3Q1-F1
#
_entry.id   AF-A0A2E5C3Q1-F1
#
_cell.length_a   1.000
_cell.length_b   1.000
_cell.length_c   1.000
_cell.angle_alpha   90.00
_cell.angle_beta   90.00
_cell.angle_gamma   90.00
#
_symmetry.space_group_name_H-M   'P 1'
#
loop_
_entity.id
_entity.type
_entity.pdbx_description
1 polymer ?
#
loop_
_entity_poly.entity_id
_entity_poly.type
_entity_poly.pdbx_seq_one_letter_code
_entity_poly.pdbx_strand_id
1 'polypeptide(L)'
;MIYARFTHDENYEEFHSELDQYIRSKFKNVQSGLQCDSWIWVTEGDDKVEIDTFYSHKHEVKSPNKDSILVKKVIAYINKKYELDILQIPECEPHE
;
A
#
# COMPACT_ATOMS: atom_id res chain seq x y z
N MET A 1 11.56 2.29 0.59
CA MET A 1 11.69 1.44 -0.61
C MET A 1 10.32 1.23 -1.23
N ILE A 2 10.25 1.03 -2.55
CA ILE A 2 9.00 0.75 -3.27
C ILE A 2 8.91 -0.76 -3.49
N TYR A 3 7.78 -1.35 -3.15
CA TYR A 3 7.57 -2.80 -3.22
C TYR A 3 6.57 -3.19 -4.31
N ALA A 4 5.53 -2.38 -4.50
CA ALA A 4 4.50 -2.63 -5.48
C ALA A 4 3.93 -1.30 -6.01
N ARG A 5 3.34 -1.36 -7.20
CA ARG A 5 2.61 -0.25 -7.83
C ARG A 5 1.27 -0.75 -8.34
N PHE A 6 0.23 0.08 -8.25
CA PHE A 6 -1.07 -0.28 -8.80
C PHE A 6 -1.11 -0.13 -10.33
N THR A 7 -1.81 -1.04 -11.01
CA THR A 7 -1.95 -1.02 -12.48
C THR A 7 -3.21 -0.32 -12.98
N HIS A 8 -4.01 0.33 -12.12
CA HIS A 8 -5.26 0.97 -12.52
C HIS A 8 -5.07 2.14 -13.52
N ASP A 9 -6.13 2.40 -14.28
CA ASP A 9 -6.26 3.53 -15.23
C ASP A 9 -7.27 4.60 -14.73
N GLU A 10 -7.92 4.34 -13.58
CA GLU A 10 -8.93 5.24 -12.98
C GLU A 10 -8.32 6.52 -12.39
N ASN A 11 -9.14 7.57 -12.27
CA ASN A 11 -8.76 8.81 -11.58
C ASN A 11 -8.39 8.51 -10.11
N TYR A 12 -7.19 8.92 -9.71
CA TYR A 12 -6.63 8.62 -8.38
C TYR A 12 -7.49 9.14 -7.22
N GLU A 13 -8.31 10.17 -7.44
CA GLU A 13 -9.19 10.78 -6.43
C GLU A 13 -10.37 9.86 -6.06
N GLU A 14 -11.04 9.27 -7.06
CA GLU A 14 -12.13 8.32 -6.83
C GLU A 14 -11.58 7.00 -6.27
N PHE A 15 -10.44 6.57 -6.81
CA PHE A 15 -9.72 5.38 -6.35
C PHE A 15 -9.27 5.49 -4.89
N HIS A 16 -8.86 6.70 -4.44
CA HIS A 16 -8.42 6.93 -3.06
C HIS A 16 -9.47 6.54 -2.03
N SER A 17 -10.72 6.98 -2.23
CA SER A 17 -11.79 6.75 -1.26
C SER A 17 -12.13 5.26 -1.14
N GLU A 18 -12.17 4.56 -2.27
CA GLU A 18 -12.43 3.12 -2.28
C GLU A 18 -11.28 2.34 -1.62
N LEU A 19 -10.04 2.69 -1.96
CA LEU A 19 -8.84 2.06 -1.41
C LEU A 19 -8.72 2.31 0.10
N ASP A 20 -8.94 3.54 0.56
CA ASP A 20 -8.92 3.88 1.99
C ASP A 20 -9.93 3.03 2.76
N GLN A 21 -11.17 2.95 2.28
CA GLN A 21 -12.21 2.14 2.92
C GLN A 21 -11.83 0.65 2.94
N TYR A 22 -11.26 0.13 1.85
CA TYR A 22 -10.81 -1.25 1.76
C TYR A 22 -9.70 -1.57 2.77
N ILE A 23 -8.70 -0.70 2.89
CA ILE A 23 -7.58 -0.84 3.82
C ILE A 23 -8.07 -0.72 5.27
N ARG A 24 -8.91 0.26 5.60
CA ARG A 24 -9.52 0.43 6.94
C ARG A 24 -10.37 -0.77 7.36
N SER A 25 -10.93 -1.53 6.42
CA SER A 25 -11.67 -2.75 6.74
C SER A 25 -10.80 -3.85 7.34
N LYS A 26 -9.47 -3.82 7.12
CA LYS A 26 -8.54 -4.85 7.62
C LYS A 26 -7.56 -4.32 8.67
N PHE A 27 -7.09 -3.09 8.51
CA PHE A 27 -6.05 -2.49 9.34
C PHE A 27 -6.65 -1.43 10.27
N LYS A 28 -6.19 -1.40 11.52
CA LYS A 28 -6.75 -0.52 12.56
C LYS A 28 -6.19 0.90 12.51
N ASN A 29 -4.88 1.04 12.36
CA ASN A 29 -4.21 2.34 12.35
C ASN A 29 -3.94 2.75 10.90
N VAL A 30 -4.91 3.47 10.33
CA VAL A 30 -4.83 3.99 8.97
C VAL A 30 -5.04 5.49 9.02
N GLN A 31 -4.10 6.22 8.44
CA GLN A 31 -4.18 7.67 8.19
C GLN A 31 -4.20 7.89 6.69
N SER A 32 -4.97 8.86 6.22
CA SER A 32 -5.09 9.10 4.79
C SER A 32 -5.48 10.54 4.52
N GLY A 33 -5.20 11.00 3.31
CA GLY A 33 -5.61 12.29 2.82
C GLY A 33 -5.47 12.43 1.32
N LEU A 34 -6.17 13.43 0.81
CA LEU A 34 -6.13 13.86 -0.59
C LEU A 34 -5.81 15.36 -0.57
N GLN A 35 -4.55 15.72 -0.84
CA GLN A 35 -4.09 17.11 -0.89
C GLN A 35 -3.20 17.30 -2.11
N CYS A 36 -3.81 17.56 -3.28
CA CYS A 36 -3.20 17.45 -4.62
C CYS A 36 -2.72 16.04 -5.01
N ASP A 37 -2.37 15.22 -4.03
CA ASP A 37 -1.96 13.84 -4.16
C ASP A 37 -2.71 12.97 -3.17
N SER A 38 -2.85 11.69 -3.51
CA SER A 38 -3.41 10.68 -2.61
C SER A 38 -2.30 10.07 -1.77
N TRP A 39 -2.50 10.01 -0.46
CA TRP A 39 -1.64 9.27 0.45
C TRP A 39 -2.45 8.50 1.50
N ILE A 40 -2.02 7.28 1.79
CA ILE A 40 -2.58 6.41 2.82
C ILE A 40 -1.40 5.79 3.57
N TRP A 41 -1.38 5.93 4.89
CA TRP A 41 -0.38 5.36 5.78
C TRP A 41 -1.02 4.32 6.68
N VAL A 42 -0.43 3.13 6.70
CA VAL A 42 -0.80 2.03 7.59
C VAL A 42 0.34 1.83 8.57
N THR A 43 0.03 1.83 9.87
CA THR A 43 1.04 1.62 10.92
C THR A 43 0.67 0.43 11.81
N GLU A 44 1.67 -0.37 12.18
CA GLU A 44 1.50 -1.48 13.13
C GLU A 44 2.78 -1.60 13.96
N GLY A 45 2.71 -1.23 15.25
CA GLY A 45 3.91 -1.09 16.08
C GLY A 45 4.86 -0.02 15.53
N ASP A 46 6.12 -0.41 15.32
CA ASP A 46 7.17 0.44 14.74
C ASP A 46 7.20 0.42 13.20
N ASP A 47 6.39 -0.44 12.56
CA ASP A 47 6.32 -0.54 11.10
C ASP A 47 5.33 0.46 10.49
N LYS A 48 5.73 1.04 9.36
CA LYS A 48 4.92 1.94 8.53
C LYS A 48 4.91 1.46 7.09
N VAL A 49 3.72 1.43 6.49
CA VAL A 49 3.52 1.24 5.05
C VAL A 49 2.84 2.47 4.50
N GLU A 50 3.36 2.99 3.41
CA GLU A 50 2.90 4.19 2.74
C GLU A 50 2.37 3.80 1.37
N ILE A 51 1.18 4.26 1.04
CA ILE A 51 0.53 4.05 -0.25
C ILE A 51 0.23 5.43 -0.81
N ASP A 52 1.07 5.90 -1.73
CA ASP A 52 1.01 7.28 -2.21
C ASP A 52 1.24 7.41 -3.71
N THR A 53 0.79 8.53 -4.28
CA THR A 53 0.96 8.87 -5.70
C THR A 53 2.14 9.81 -5.97
N PHE A 54 2.91 10.20 -4.95
CA PHE A 54 3.82 11.36 -4.98
C PHE A 54 4.89 11.32 -6.07
N TYR A 55 5.24 10.13 -6.57
CA TYR A 55 6.36 9.95 -7.51
C TYR A 55 5.97 9.45 -8.89
N SER A 56 4.74 8.93 -9.09
CA SER A 56 4.41 8.20 -10.32
C SER A 56 2.99 8.45 -10.86
N HIS A 57 2.20 9.38 -10.29
CA HIS A 57 0.78 9.60 -10.61
C HIS A 57 -0.12 8.36 -10.41
N LYS A 58 0.46 7.25 -9.95
CA LYS A 58 -0.17 5.97 -9.61
C LYS A 58 0.19 5.64 -8.17
N HIS A 59 -0.71 4.98 -7.46
CA HIS A 59 -0.45 4.55 -6.09
C HIS A 59 0.71 3.56 -6.07
N GLU A 60 1.64 3.80 -5.16
CA GLU A 60 2.81 2.97 -4.93
C GLU A 60 2.86 2.56 -3.47
N VAL A 61 3.08 1.28 -3.21
CA VAL A 61 3.23 0.72 -1.87
C VAL A 61 4.71 0.78 -1.48
N LYS A 62 4.98 1.49 -0.39
CA LYS A 62 6.32 1.79 0.11
C LYS A 62 6.43 1.44 1.58
N SER A 63 7.65 1.12 2.00
CA SER A 63 7.99 1.01 3.42
C SER A 63 9.46 1.39 3.62
N PRO A 64 9.82 2.10 4.71
CA PRO A 64 11.20 2.35 5.06
C PRO A 64 11.95 1.09 5.52
N ASN A 65 11.23 0.10 6.07
CA ASN A 65 11.79 -1.13 6.59
C ASN A 65 11.77 -2.25 5.52
N LYS A 66 12.93 -2.89 5.28
CA LYS A 66 13.10 -3.97 4.29
C LYS A 66 12.44 -5.27 4.72
N ASP A 67 12.45 -5.53 6.01
CA ASP A 67 11.97 -6.76 6.62
C ASP A 67 10.58 -6.60 7.22
N SER A 68 9.88 -5.52 6.84
CA SER A 68 8.55 -5.21 7.35
C SER A 68 7.57 -6.33 7.00
N ILE A 69 7.05 -7.02 8.02
CA ILE A 69 5.96 -7.99 7.82
C ILE A 69 4.69 -7.25 7.39
N LEU A 70 4.52 -6.00 7.84
CA LEU A 70 3.36 -5.18 7.52
C LEU A 70 3.25 -4.92 6.02
N VAL A 71 4.35 -4.61 5.32
CA VAL A 71 4.31 -4.37 3.87
C VAL A 71 3.87 -5.61 3.10
N LYS A 72 4.34 -6.80 3.51
CA LYS A 72 3.91 -8.08 2.93
C LYS A 72 2.41 -8.31 3.17
N LYS A 73 1.91 -8.09 4.39
CA LYS A 73 0.48 -8.20 4.72
C LYS A 73 -0.38 -7.24 3.90
N VAL A 74 0.05 -5.99 3.76
CA VAL A 74 -0.66 -4.95 3.00
C VAL A 74 -0.72 -5.32 1.53
N ILE A 75 0.41 -5.68 0.90
CA ILE A 75 0.46 -6.13 -0.49
C ILE A 75 -0.43 -7.36 -0.70
N ALA A 76 -0.30 -8.38 0.14
CA ALA A 76 -1.09 -9.61 0.03
C ALA A 76 -2.60 -9.36 0.22
N TYR A 77 -2.98 -8.35 0.99
CA TYR A 77 -4.38 -7.96 1.16
C TYR A 77 -4.90 -7.18 -0.06
N ILE A 78 -4.15 -6.18 -0.51
CA ILE A 78 -4.50 -5.37 -1.69
C ILE A 78 -4.61 -6.25 -2.94
N ASN A 79 -3.67 -7.17 -3.15
CA ASN A 79 -3.62 -8.07 -4.31
C ASN A 79 -4.82 -9.02 -4.42
N LYS A 80 -5.70 -9.09 -3.40
CA LYS A 80 -6.95 -9.87 -3.47
C LYS A 80 -8.04 -9.16 -4.26
N LYS A 81 -8.01 -7.84 -4.30
CA LYS A 81 -9.04 -7.01 -4.95
C LYS A 81 -8.48 -6.22 -6.12
N TYR A 82 -7.24 -5.75 -6.01
CA TYR A 82 -6.60 -4.87 -6.99
C TYR A 82 -5.40 -5.56 -7.62
N GLU A 83 -5.16 -5.25 -8.88
CA GLU A 83 -3.97 -5.71 -9.57
C GLU A 83 -2.77 -4.80 -9.23
N LEU A 84 -1.68 -5.44 -8.82
CA LEU A 84 -0.44 -4.80 -8.43
C LEU A 84 0.71 -5.33 -9.28
N ASP A 85 1.51 -4.40 -9.82
CA ASP A 85 2.82 -4.69 -10.36
C ASP A 85 3.82 -4.74 -9.21
N ILE A 86 4.36 -5.94 -8.95
CA ILE A 86 5.21 -6.19 -7.80
C ILE A 86 6.69 -6.02 -8.21
N LEU A 87 7.31 -4.94 -7.72
CA LEU A 87 8.66 -4.55 -8.10
C LEU A 87 9.72 -5.29 -7.27
N GLN A 88 9.45 -5.47 -5.98
CA GLN A 88 10.36 -6.12 -5.05
C GLN A 88 9.54 -6.72 -3.92
N ILE A 89 9.48 -8.04 -3.79
CA ILE A 89 8.92 -8.70 -2.59
C ILE A 89 10.10 -8.99 -1.69
N PRO A 90 10.08 -8.61 -0.39
CA PRO A 90 11.05 -9.20 0.51
C PRO A 90 10.73 -10.69 0.56
N GLU A 91 11.68 -11.55 0.17
CA GLU A 91 11.51 -13.01 0.20
C GLU A 91 10.88 -13.39 1.54
N CYS A 92 9.68 -13.95 1.50
CA CYS A 92 9.10 -14.57 2.67
C CYS A 92 9.76 -15.94 2.73
N GLU A 93 10.72 -16.11 3.63
CA GLU A 93 11.14 -17.46 3.96
C GLU A 93 9.87 -18.26 4.31
N PRO A 94 9.58 -19.37 3.60
CA PRO A 94 8.51 -20.24 4.01
C PRO A 94 8.94 -20.89 5.32
N HIS A 95 8.47 -20.36 6.44
CA HIS A 95 8.58 -21.08 7.70
C HIS A 95 7.55 -22.21 7.69
N GLU A 96 8.06 -23.40 7.32
CA GLU A 96 7.59 -24.80 7.46
C GLU A 96 6.10 -25.13 7.27
#